data_AF-A0A924V9J0-F1
#
_entry.id   AF-A0A924V9J0-F1
#
_cell.length_a   1.000
_cell.length_b   1.000
_cell.length_c   1.000
_cell.angle_alpha   90.00
_cell.angle_beta   90.00
_cell.angle_gamma   90.00
#
_symmetry.space_group_name_H-M   'P 1'
#
loop_
_entity.id
_entity.type
_entity.pdbx_description
1 polymer ?
#
loop_
_entity_poly.entity_id
_entity_poly.type
_entity_poly.pdbx_seq_one_letter_code
_entity_poly.pdbx_strand_id
1 'polypeptide(L)'
;MNYYLGAELYEIQKKYNEVWKLLRQKYPKASGRVKFGSGGNFADINGSFTMLIKDNPEVFLDSEQKKKAKSLLMTNKDSSEEEIKKILFKAPLNPECEIAIIWDDLDYDLIAAFQTDELVDQKRTMQTRASIKIVLGVIGTNKGTNNG
;
A
#
# COMPACT_ATOMS: atom_id res chain seq x y z
N MET A 1 -11.20 17.74 2.38
CA MET A 1 -10.36 16.59 2.77
C MET A 1 -8.96 16.81 2.21
N ASN A 2 -7.93 16.79 3.06
CA ASN A 2 -6.54 16.81 2.60
C ASN A 2 -6.15 15.37 2.25
N TYR A 3 -6.03 15.06 0.96
CA TYR A 3 -5.57 13.74 0.50
C TYR A 3 -4.07 13.74 0.31
N TYR A 4 -3.43 12.60 0.52
CA TYR A 4 -2.07 12.39 0.03
C TYR A 4 -2.04 12.49 -1.49
N LEU A 5 -0.93 12.98 -2.04
CA LEU A 5 -0.65 12.99 -3.47
C LEU A 5 0.34 11.88 -3.79
N GLY A 6 0.40 11.45 -5.06
CA GLY A 6 1.37 10.45 -5.51
C GLY A 6 2.83 10.82 -5.21
N ALA A 7 3.16 12.11 -5.14
CA ALA A 7 4.48 12.57 -4.71
C ALA A 7 4.86 12.12 -3.29
N GLU A 8 3.88 11.83 -2.43
CA GLU A 8 4.06 11.41 -1.04
C GLU A 8 4.21 9.87 -0.91
N LEU A 9 4.10 9.10 -2.01
CA LEU A 9 4.22 7.63 -1.97
C LEU A 9 5.57 7.15 -1.43
N TYR A 10 6.66 7.84 -1.72
CA TYR A 10 7.99 7.45 -1.23
C TYR A 10 8.08 7.47 0.30
N GLU A 11 7.52 8.50 0.94
CA GLU A 11 7.51 8.58 2.40
C GLU A 11 6.60 7.52 3.03
N ILE A 12 5.46 7.24 2.39
CA ILE A 12 4.56 6.14 2.80
C ILE A 12 5.31 4.80 2.69
N GLN A 13 5.94 4.53 1.55
CA GLN A 13 6.75 3.31 1.31
C GLN A 13 7.82 3.15 2.37
N LYS A 14 8.63 4.19 2.60
CA LYS A 14 9.71 4.18 3.59
C LYS A 14 9.19 3.86 4.99
N LYS A 15 8.10 4.51 5.41
CA LYS A 15 7.47 4.26 6.72
C LYS A 15 7.12 2.79 6.91
N TYR A 16 6.36 2.22 6.00
CA TYR A 16 5.84 0.85 6.18
C TYR A 16 6.88 -0.24 5.88
N ASN A 17 7.92 0.07 5.08
CA ASN A 17 9.10 -0.79 5.00
C ASN A 17 9.87 -0.85 6.32
N GLU A 18 9.98 0.25 7.07
CA GLU A 18 10.61 0.23 8.40
C GLU A 18 9.74 -0.54 9.40
N VAL A 19 8.42 -0.37 9.39
CA VAL A 19 7.50 -1.20 10.19
C VAL A 19 7.70 -2.68 9.89
N TRP A 20 7.77 -3.06 8.61
CA TRP A 20 7.99 -4.44 8.22
C TRP A 20 9.36 -4.98 8.65
N LYS A 21 10.40 -4.15 8.60
CA LYS A 21 11.73 -4.50 9.10
C LYS A 21 11.71 -4.76 10.61
N LEU A 22 11.04 -3.92 11.40
CA LEU A 22 10.89 -4.13 12.85
C LEU A 22 10.12 -5.42 13.15
N LEU A 23 9.03 -5.69 12.42
CA LEU A 23 8.28 -6.93 12.54
C LEU A 23 9.15 -8.15 12.22
N ARG A 24 9.97 -8.12 11.16
CA ARG A 24 10.90 -9.21 10.85
C ARG A 24 12.03 -9.38 11.85
N GLN A 25 12.44 -8.31 12.55
CA GLN A 25 13.39 -8.45 13.66
C GLN A 25 12.75 -9.19 14.85
N LYS A 26 11.48 -8.89 15.17
CA LYS A 26 10.72 -9.56 16.22
C LYS A 26 10.30 -10.99 15.85
N TYR A 27 10.02 -11.21 14.57
CA TYR A 27 9.55 -12.47 14.01
C TYR A 27 10.40 -12.88 12.80
N PRO A 28 11.60 -13.43 13.01
CA PRO A 28 12.56 -13.72 11.92
C PRO A 28 12.07 -14.72 10.87
N LYS A 29 11.05 -15.52 11.19
CA LYS A 29 10.44 -16.50 10.28
C LYS A 29 9.37 -15.90 9.36
N ALA A 30 9.01 -14.62 9.54
CA ALA A 30 7.92 -14.01 8.79
C ALA A 30 8.23 -13.96 7.28
N SER A 31 7.46 -14.72 6.51
CA SER A 31 7.43 -14.68 5.04
C SER A 31 6.28 -13.78 4.59
N GLY A 32 6.43 -13.13 3.44
CA GLY A 32 5.42 -12.22 2.91
C GLY A 32 5.99 -10.88 2.48
N ARG A 33 5.11 -10.10 1.84
CA ARG A 33 5.45 -8.83 1.19
C ARG A 33 4.43 -7.76 1.55
N VAL A 34 4.93 -6.54 1.72
CA VAL A 34 4.08 -5.37 1.96
C VAL A 34 3.49 -4.92 0.63
N LYS A 35 2.17 -4.73 0.60
CA LYS A 35 1.40 -4.36 -0.58
C LYS A 35 0.40 -3.25 -0.26
N PHE A 36 0.10 -2.44 -1.26
CA PHE A 36 -1.10 -1.60 -1.27
C PHE A 36 -2.32 -2.44 -1.63
N GLY A 37 -3.32 -2.48 -0.75
CA GLY A 37 -4.57 -3.21 -0.91
C GLY A 37 -5.78 -2.30 -1.05
N SER A 38 -6.59 -2.48 -2.09
CA SER A 38 -7.90 -1.82 -2.23
C SER A 38 -8.74 -2.56 -3.26
N GLY A 39 -10.07 -2.64 -3.04
CA GLY A 39 -10.99 -3.31 -3.96
C GLY A 39 -10.67 -4.78 -4.24
N GLY A 40 -10.01 -5.48 -3.31
CA GLY A 40 -9.54 -6.86 -3.50
C GLY A 40 -8.28 -7.01 -4.37
N ASN A 41 -7.74 -5.91 -4.89
CA ASN A 41 -6.50 -5.89 -5.65
C ASN A 41 -5.32 -5.53 -4.76
N PHE A 42 -4.13 -6.00 -5.15
CA PHE A 42 -2.89 -5.75 -4.45
C PHE A 42 -1.78 -5.37 -5.40
N ALA A 43 -1.05 -4.30 -5.08
CA ALA A 43 0.18 -3.92 -5.77
C ALA A 43 1.34 -3.88 -4.78
N ASP A 44 2.54 -4.29 -5.20
CA ASP A 44 3.73 -4.23 -4.34
C ASP A 44 3.94 -2.79 -3.84
N ILE A 45 4.22 -2.62 -2.54
CA ILE A 45 4.40 -1.28 -1.98
C ILE A 45 5.58 -0.56 -2.67
N ASN A 46 6.61 -1.30 -3.08
CA ASN A 46 7.80 -0.79 -3.75
C ASN A 46 7.68 -0.82 -5.28
N GLY A 47 6.48 -1.10 -5.80
CA GLY A 47 6.19 -1.09 -7.23
C GLY A 47 6.40 0.29 -7.85
N SER A 48 6.77 0.29 -9.12
CA SER A 48 6.80 1.50 -9.96
C SER A 48 5.40 2.12 -10.09
N PHE A 49 5.30 3.41 -10.44
CA PHE A 49 4.00 4.04 -10.67
C PHE A 49 3.21 3.34 -11.78
N THR A 50 3.90 2.83 -12.80
CA THR A 50 3.32 2.01 -13.86
C THR A 50 2.75 0.70 -13.32
N MET A 51 3.46 0.00 -12.42
CA MET A 51 2.95 -1.22 -11.80
C MET A 51 1.77 -0.91 -10.87
N LEU A 52 1.87 0.13 -10.02
CA LEU A 52 0.81 0.52 -9.10
C LEU A 52 -0.51 0.76 -9.85
N ILE A 53 -0.50 1.55 -10.93
CA ILE A 53 -1.72 1.86 -11.67
C ILE A 53 -2.26 0.66 -12.47
N LYS A 54 -1.41 -0.30 -12.86
CA LYS A 54 -1.80 -1.53 -13.57
C LYS A 54 -2.39 -2.57 -12.62
N ASP A 55 -1.69 -2.84 -11.53
CA ASP A 55 -1.99 -3.94 -10.62
C ASP A 55 -3.06 -3.54 -9.59
N ASN A 56 -3.05 -2.29 -9.15
CA ASN A 56 -4.07 -1.76 -8.23
C ASN A 56 -4.35 -0.27 -8.51
N PRO A 57 -5.15 0.06 -9.54
CA PRO A 57 -5.46 1.45 -9.86
C PRO A 57 -6.21 2.20 -8.74
N GLU A 58 -6.79 1.48 -7.78
CA GLU A 58 -7.51 2.07 -6.64
C GLU A 58 -6.59 2.68 -5.58
N VAL A 59 -5.27 2.49 -5.69
CA VAL A 59 -4.27 3.27 -4.92
C VAL A 59 -4.45 4.77 -5.17
N PHE A 60 -4.85 5.15 -6.39
CA PHE A 60 -5.15 6.53 -6.77
C PHE A 60 -6.67 6.74 -6.81
N LEU A 61 -7.14 7.85 -6.23
CA LEU A 61 -8.53 8.28 -6.40
C LEU A 61 -8.80 8.67 -7.86
N ASP A 62 -10.07 8.59 -8.23
CA ASP A 62 -10.50 9.02 -9.55
C ASP A 62 -10.22 10.51 -9.76
N SER A 63 -9.43 10.78 -10.80
CA SER A 63 -8.88 12.10 -11.10
C SER A 63 -8.48 12.16 -12.57
N GLU A 64 -8.34 13.37 -13.11
CA GLU A 64 -7.87 13.56 -14.49
C GLU A 64 -6.45 13.02 -14.69
N GLN A 65 -5.60 13.07 -13.67
CA GLN A 65 -4.26 12.50 -13.68
C GLN A 65 -4.31 10.97 -13.83
N LYS A 66 -5.15 10.30 -13.02
CA LYS A 66 -5.35 8.84 -13.11
C LYS A 66 -5.88 8.44 -14.49
N LYS A 67 -6.88 9.15 -15.01
CA LYS A 67 -7.43 8.90 -16.36
C LYS A 67 -6.37 9.09 -17.44
N LYS A 68 -5.59 10.18 -17.37
CA LYS A 68 -4.51 10.47 -18.32
C LYS A 68 -3.42 9.39 -18.29
N ALA A 69 -2.98 8.96 -17.11
CA ALA A 69 -2.00 7.90 -16.97
C ALA A 69 -2.51 6.56 -17.53
N LYS A 70 -3.77 6.18 -17.24
CA LYS A 70 -4.39 4.99 -17.81
C LYS A 70 -4.48 5.05 -19.34
N SER A 71 -4.95 6.18 -19.88
CA SER A 71 -5.05 6.39 -21.33
C SER A 71 -3.67 6.27 -22.00
N LEU A 72 -2.64 6.86 -21.39
CA LEU A 72 -1.27 6.80 -21.87
C LEU A 72 -0.76 5.35 -21.92
N LEU A 73 -1.00 4.55 -20.88
CA LEU A 73 -0.62 3.12 -20.86
C LEU A 73 -1.38 2.26 -21.88
N MET A 74 -2.62 2.61 -22.21
CA MET A 74 -3.42 1.89 -23.21
C MET A 74 -3.03 2.25 -24.65
N THR A 75 -2.71 3.52 -24.89
CA THR A 75 -2.48 4.06 -26.25
C THR A 75 -1.02 3.96 -26.68
N ASN A 76 -0.09 4.02 -25.74
CA ASN A 76 1.34 3.94 -26.00
C ASN A 76 1.97 2.89 -25.08
N LYS A 77 2.17 1.68 -25.62
CA LYS A 77 2.77 0.54 -24.90
C LYS A 77 4.19 0.83 -24.39
N ASP A 78 4.86 1.83 -24.97
CA ASP A 78 6.24 2.23 -24.64
C ASP A 78 6.30 3.49 -23.77
N SER A 79 5.18 3.88 -23.14
CA SER A 79 5.18 5.00 -22.19
C SER A 79 6.19 4.75 -21.07
N SER A 80 7.09 5.71 -20.84
CA SER A 80 8.13 5.57 -19.83
C SER A 80 7.57 5.68 -18.41
N GLU A 81 8.22 5.01 -17.46
CA GLU A 81 7.90 5.13 -16.04
C GLU A 81 7.97 6.58 -15.56
N GLU A 82 8.94 7.35 -16.06
CA GLU A 82 9.12 8.77 -15.72
C GLU A 82 7.94 9.64 -16.16
N GLU A 83 7.35 9.38 -17.32
CA GLU A 83 6.17 10.11 -17.81
C GLU A 83 4.94 9.79 -16.96
N ILE A 84 4.71 8.51 -16.68
CA ILE A 84 3.61 8.05 -15.83
C ILE A 84 3.76 8.62 -14.41
N LYS A 85 4.96 8.56 -13.85
CA LYS A 85 5.30 9.13 -12.54
C LYS A 85 5.02 10.63 -12.48
N LYS A 86 5.44 11.42 -13.48
CA LYS A 86 5.17 12.88 -13.52
C LYS A 86 3.68 13.20 -13.47
N ILE A 87 2.86 12.38 -14.13
CA ILE A 87 1.39 12.55 -14.12
C ILE A 87 0.84 12.17 -12.74
N LEU A 88 1.19 10.98 -12.25
CA LEU A 88 0.62 10.42 -11.01
C LEU A 88 1.16 11.08 -9.74
N PHE A 89 2.28 11.78 -9.78
CA PHE A 89 2.77 12.61 -8.66
C PHE A 89 1.74 13.62 -8.17
N LYS A 90 0.88 14.10 -9.08
CA LYS A 90 -0.18 15.07 -8.78
C LYS A 90 -1.54 14.40 -8.54
N ALA A 91 -1.62 13.08 -8.70
CA ALA A 91 -2.86 12.35 -8.49
C ALA A 91 -3.12 12.18 -6.98
N PRO A 92 -4.35 12.42 -6.51
CA PRO A 92 -4.72 12.11 -5.14
C PRO A 92 -4.68 10.60 -4.90
N LEU A 93 -4.12 10.19 -3.76
CA LEU A 93 -4.12 8.82 -3.27
C LEU A 93 -5.43 8.52 -2.53
N ASN A 94 -5.85 7.26 -2.61
CA ASN A 94 -7.00 6.76 -1.87
C ASN A 94 -6.67 6.62 -0.38
N PRO A 95 -7.30 7.40 0.50
CA PRO A 95 -6.98 7.37 1.94
C PRO A 95 -7.37 6.04 2.60
N GLU A 96 -8.32 5.29 2.03
CA GLU A 96 -8.74 3.98 2.53
C GLU A 96 -7.93 2.83 1.94
N CYS A 97 -6.95 3.09 1.08
CA CYS A 97 -6.06 2.05 0.61
C CYS A 97 -5.24 1.50 1.78
N GLU A 98 -5.42 0.21 2.04
CA GLU A 98 -4.71 -0.54 3.07
C GLU A 98 -3.26 -0.74 2.66
N ILE A 99 -2.40 -0.79 3.67
CA ILE A 99 -1.00 -1.19 3.52
C ILE A 99 -0.86 -2.44 4.35
N ALA A 100 -0.70 -3.57 3.68
CA ALA A 100 -0.82 -4.87 4.31
C ALA A 100 0.31 -5.80 3.92
N ILE A 101 0.70 -6.67 4.85
CA ILE A 101 1.54 -7.82 4.58
C ILE A 101 0.63 -8.89 3.98
N ILE A 102 0.96 -9.32 2.77
CA ILE A 102 0.38 -10.50 2.14
C ILE A 102 1.37 -11.63 2.28
N TRP A 103 0.94 -12.69 2.98
CA TRP A 103 1.74 -13.86 3.28
C TRP A 103 1.89 -14.72 2.04
N ASP A 104 3.11 -15.20 1.80
CA ASP A 104 3.37 -16.16 0.72
C ASP A 104 3.02 -17.60 1.18
N ASP A 105 3.09 -17.89 2.49
CA ASP A 105 2.76 -19.17 3.11
C ASP A 105 1.91 -18.98 4.39
N LEU A 106 1.07 -19.96 4.74
CA LEU A 106 0.26 -19.92 5.95
C LEU A 106 1.04 -20.48 7.16
N ASP A 107 1.54 -19.59 8.01
CA ASP A 107 2.02 -19.92 9.37
C ASP A 107 1.01 -19.42 10.40
N TYR A 108 0.13 -20.30 10.87
CA TYR A 108 -0.99 -19.96 11.75
C TYR A 108 -0.56 -19.34 13.08
N ASP A 109 0.58 -19.78 13.63
CA ASP A 109 1.08 -19.27 14.91
C ASP A 109 1.67 -17.88 14.72
N LEU A 110 2.37 -17.66 13.61
CA LEU A 110 2.92 -16.35 13.29
C LEU A 110 1.82 -15.34 12.93
N ILE A 111 0.80 -15.76 12.17
CA ILE A 111 -0.38 -14.93 11.89
C ILE A 111 -1.08 -14.52 13.19
N ALA A 112 -1.27 -15.47 14.13
CA ALA A 112 -1.88 -15.18 15.43
C ALA A 112 -1.03 -14.20 16.26
N ALA A 113 0.30 -14.33 16.23
CA ALA A 113 1.19 -13.39 16.91
C ALA A 113 1.05 -11.97 16.32
N PHE A 114 1.07 -11.84 14.99
CA PHE A 114 0.94 -10.57 14.29
C PHE A 114 -0.40 -9.88 14.57
N GLN A 115 -1.50 -10.63 14.68
CA GLN A 115 -2.84 -10.10 14.96
C GLN A 115 -2.94 -9.32 16.28
N THR A 116 -2.01 -9.54 17.20
CA THR A 116 -1.95 -8.88 18.50
C THR A 116 -0.74 -7.94 18.63
N ASP A 117 0.06 -7.80 17.58
CA ASP A 117 1.23 -6.94 17.60
C ASP A 117 0.84 -5.46 17.54
N GLU A 118 1.54 -4.60 18.29
CA GLU A 118 1.25 -3.17 18.36
C GLU A 118 1.63 -2.41 17.08
N LEU A 119 2.51 -2.98 16.26
CA LEU A 119 2.90 -2.41 14.96
C LEU A 119 1.88 -2.70 13.85
N VAL A 120 0.86 -3.52 14.15
CA VAL A 120 -0.19 -3.92 13.23
C VAL A 120 -1.46 -3.11 13.51
N ASP A 121 -2.19 -2.74 12.46
CA ASP A 121 -3.53 -2.18 12.60
C ASP A 121 -4.51 -3.32 12.95
N GLN A 122 -4.64 -3.57 14.25
CA GLN A 122 -5.48 -4.64 14.79
C GLN A 122 -6.97 -4.44 14.48
N LYS A 123 -7.40 -3.20 14.26
CA LYS A 123 -8.80 -2.88 13.95
C LYS A 123 -9.17 -3.31 12.53
N ARG A 124 -8.23 -3.17 11.59
CA ARG A 124 -8.44 -3.53 10.17
C ARG A 124 -7.93 -4.93 9.83
N THR A 125 -7.06 -5.50 10.67
CA THR A 125 -6.61 -6.87 10.53
C THR A 125 -7.71 -7.84 10.95
N MET A 126 -8.06 -8.78 10.06
CA MET A 126 -9.01 -9.84 10.35
C MET A 126 -8.47 -10.76 11.46
N GLN A 127 -9.26 -11.01 12.50
CA GLN A 127 -8.88 -11.76 13.70
C GLN A 127 -9.13 -13.27 13.53
N THR A 128 -8.55 -13.87 12.49
CA THR A 128 -8.62 -15.32 12.22
C THR A 128 -7.28 -15.83 11.73
N ARG A 129 -6.87 -17.00 12.22
CA ARG A 129 -5.57 -17.59 11.89
C ARG A 129 -5.41 -17.92 10.40
N ALA A 130 -6.50 -18.07 9.66
CA ALA A 130 -6.48 -18.36 8.22
C ALA A 130 -6.28 -17.11 7.34
N SER A 131 -6.04 -15.93 7.93
CA SER A 131 -5.85 -14.71 7.16
C SER A 131 -4.48 -14.69 6.47
N ILE A 132 -4.49 -14.59 5.14
CA ILE A 132 -3.28 -14.30 4.33
C ILE A 132 -2.87 -12.82 4.38
N LYS A 133 -3.65 -11.97 5.07
CA LYS A 133 -3.50 -10.51 5.10
C LYS A 133 -3.39 -10.01 6.54
N ILE A 134 -2.32 -9.27 6.82
CA ILE A 134 -2.15 -8.49 8.05
C ILE A 134 -2.05 -7.01 7.68
N VAL A 135 -2.96 -6.18 8.17
CA VAL A 135 -3.01 -4.75 7.82
C VAL A 135 -2.09 -3.97 8.76
N LEU A 136 -1.15 -3.21 8.21
CA LEU A 136 -0.26 -2.32 8.97
C LEU A 136 -0.87 -0.92 9.16
N GLY A 137 -1.79 -0.53 8.29
CA GLY A 137 -2.51 0.74 8.35
C GLY A 137 -3.17 1.08 7.02
N VAL A 138 -3.58 2.34 6.86
CA VAL A 138 -4.06 2.89 5.58
C VAL A 138 -3.25 4.13 5.19
N ILE A 139 -3.35 4.55 3.93
CA ILE A 139 -2.70 5.77 3.44
C ILE A 139 -3.17 7.00 4.25
N GLY A 140 -4.46 7.08 4.57
CA GLY A 140 -5.08 8.23 5.22
C GLY A 140 -4.64 8.51 6.65
N THR A 141 -4.05 7.55 7.37
CA THR A 141 -3.80 7.62 8.82
C THR A 141 -2.88 8.77 9.25
N ASN A 142 -2.13 9.39 8.33
CA ASN A 142 -1.07 10.35 8.68
C ASN A 142 -1.41 11.83 8.38
N LYS A 143 -2.56 12.15 7.75
CA LYS A 143 -2.87 13.56 7.35
C LYS A 143 -3.68 14.36 8.38
N GLY A 144 -3.89 13.81 9.58
CA GLY A 144 -4.73 14.40 10.63
C GLY A 144 -4.18 14.20 12.03
N THR A 145 -3.00 14.74 12.34
CA THR A 145 -2.56 15.07 13.70
C THR A 145 -1.62 16.28 13.67
N ASN A 146 -2.09 17.41 13.13
CA ASN A 146 -1.61 18.73 13.55
C ASN A 146 -2.79 19.45 14.20
N ASN A 147 -3.19 18.99 15.38
CA ASN A 147 -3.90 19.84 16.32
C ASN A 147 -2.82 20.31 17.29
N GLY A 148 -2.45 21.59 17.16
CA GLY A 148 -1.75 22.32 18.21
C GLY A 148 -2.64 22.56 19.43
#